data_AF-A0A3N4UVK8-F1
#
_entry.id   AF-A0A3N4UVK8-F1
#
_cell.length_a   1.000
_cell.length_b   1.000
_cell.length_c   1.000
_cell.angle_alpha   90.00
_cell.angle_beta   90.00
_cell.angle_gamma   90.00
#
_symmetry.space_group_name_H-M   'P 1'
#
loop_
_entity.id
_entity.type
_entity.pdbx_description
1 polymer ?
#
loop_
_entity_poly.entity_id
_entity_poly.type
_entity_poly.pdbx_seq_one_letter_code
_entity_poly.pdbx_strand_id
1 'polypeptide(L)'
;MLGLIFRVPAAERRYPMTISSSLNAGVAGLNANATRLATISDNIANSNTYGYKRASTDFESFVIANNAGAGVYSAGGVRASTTRLIEERGALISTSNATDIAVAGRGMLPVTTAVSLDAATGDQPMMMSTTGSFHTDSDGVLKTDSGLVLLAWPADADGSIPTFPRDTMAGLEPVVINANQTAGDPTTVMNLGVNLPAEDATDPLPLSVEYFGNLGTSETLDMTFTPEAADNTWTFTIRDSAQSGTIIGEYTLEFDASRANGGTLVSVNPTANNPAGATYTDGVLALEVGGGAAVSGGPIEMTIGKIGDTNGLTQLSDSFAPTQITKDGSPVGNLTSVEVDDNGYITATYDTGFTRKLYQIPLVDVPNPNGLISLNNQTYQVSPDSGSFFLWDAGDGPTGSVVGYAREGSTTDVAGELTDLIQTQRAYSSNAKVIQTVDEMLQETTNIKR
;
A
#
# COMPACT_ATOMS: atom_id res chain seq x y z
N MET A 1 58.96 55.80 49.44
CA MET A 1 59.60 55.00 48.38
C MET A 1 60.69 54.20 49.07
N LEU A 2 60.59 52.92 49.43
CA LEU A 2 59.87 51.75 48.91
C LEU A 2 59.56 50.87 50.14
N GLY A 3 58.29 50.52 50.39
CA GLY A 3 57.91 49.62 51.48
C GLY A 3 58.05 48.17 51.04
N LEU A 4 58.97 47.43 51.68
CA LEU A 4 59.22 46.01 51.41
C LEU A 4 58.09 45.17 52.01
N ILE A 5 57.12 44.77 51.17
CA ILE A 5 56.03 43.87 51.55
C ILE A 5 56.57 42.44 51.51
N PHE A 6 56.70 41.82 52.68
CA PHE A 6 56.90 40.37 52.83
C PHE A 6 55.67 39.63 52.27
N ARG A 7 55.83 38.98 51.12
CA ARG A 7 54.82 38.09 50.54
C ARG A 7 55.04 36.68 51.09
N VAL A 8 54.22 36.28 52.05
CA VAL A 8 54.07 34.87 52.46
C VAL A 8 53.59 34.07 51.24
N PRO A 9 54.15 32.88 50.93
CA PRO A 9 53.67 32.08 49.81
C PRO A 9 52.27 31.56 50.16
N ALA A 10 51.32 31.79 49.27
CA ALA A 10 49.98 31.23 49.36
C ALA A 10 50.08 29.71 49.32
N ALA A 11 49.53 29.06 50.34
CA ALA A 11 49.34 27.61 50.35
C ALA A 11 48.60 27.19 49.06
N GLU A 12 49.16 26.20 48.36
CA GLU A 12 48.45 25.45 47.33
C GLU A 12 47.13 24.94 47.94
N ARG A 13 46.02 25.60 47.59
CA ARG A 13 44.70 24.99 47.74
C ARG A 13 44.62 23.87 46.71
N ARG A 14 45.11 22.69 47.07
CA ARG A 14 44.68 21.44 46.45
C ARG A 14 43.21 21.29 46.79
N TYR A 15 42.36 21.76 45.88
CA TYR A 15 40.93 21.52 45.92
C TYR A 15 40.74 20.00 45.83
N PRO A 16 40.22 19.34 46.87
CA PRO A 16 39.96 17.92 46.78
C PRO A 16 38.90 17.73 45.69
N MET A 17 39.15 16.85 44.73
CA MET A 17 38.04 16.12 44.11
C MET A 17 37.17 15.66 45.28
N THR A 18 35.93 16.15 45.39
CA THR A 18 35.06 15.66 46.44
C THR A 18 34.79 14.20 46.09
N ILE A 19 35.22 13.27 46.95
CA ILE A 19 35.02 11.83 46.75
C ILE A 19 33.56 11.50 46.36
N SER A 20 32.61 12.28 46.89
CA SER A 20 31.19 12.24 46.54
C SER A 20 30.90 12.59 45.06
N SER A 21 31.57 13.58 44.45
CA SER A 21 31.40 13.90 43.02
C SER A 21 31.95 12.80 42.10
N SER A 22 33.09 12.20 42.44
CA SER A 22 33.65 11.07 41.69
C SER A 22 32.79 9.81 41.81
N LEU A 23 32.19 9.56 42.98
CA LEU A 23 31.25 8.45 43.18
C LEU A 23 29.97 8.66 42.36
N ASN A 24 29.37 9.86 42.41
CA ASN A 24 28.16 10.16 41.63
C ASN A 24 28.41 10.02 40.12
N ALA A 25 29.56 10.51 39.63
CA ALA A 25 29.94 10.34 38.23
C ALA A 25 30.19 8.86 37.86
N GLY A 26 30.83 8.09 38.74
CA GLY A 26 31.06 6.65 38.54
C GLY A 26 29.77 5.83 38.51
N VAL A 27 28.82 6.11 39.42
CA VAL A 27 27.50 5.45 39.46
C VAL A 27 26.67 5.81 38.24
N ALA A 28 26.65 7.09 37.84
CA ALA A 28 25.96 7.53 36.62
C ALA A 28 26.55 6.84 35.36
N GLY A 29 27.88 6.76 35.26
CA GLY A 29 28.55 6.02 34.19
C GLY A 29 28.25 4.52 34.19
N LEU A 30 28.15 3.89 35.36
CA LEU A 30 27.81 2.46 35.48
C LEU A 30 26.38 2.21 35.01
N ASN A 31 25.42 3.03 35.44
CA ASN A 31 24.03 2.93 35.02
C ASN A 31 23.88 3.17 33.51
N ALA A 32 24.51 4.22 32.98
CA ALA A 32 24.46 4.55 31.56
C ALA A 32 25.00 3.40 30.69
N ASN A 33 26.15 2.80 31.07
CA ASN A 33 26.68 1.64 30.36
C ASN A 33 25.80 0.39 30.52
N ALA A 34 25.11 0.20 31.65
CA ALA A 34 24.16 -0.89 31.82
C ALA A 34 22.96 -0.75 30.86
N THR A 35 22.43 0.48 30.69
CA THR A 35 21.38 0.75 29.69
C THR A 35 21.87 0.44 28.27
N ARG A 36 23.08 0.88 27.91
CA ARG A 36 23.65 0.55 26.59
C ARG A 36 23.83 -0.96 26.40
N LEU A 37 24.29 -1.69 27.43
CA LEU A 37 24.38 -3.16 27.37
C LEU A 37 23.02 -3.83 27.18
N ALA A 38 21.98 -3.33 27.84
CA ALA A 38 20.62 -3.83 27.68
C ALA A 38 20.13 -3.62 26.23
N THR A 39 20.28 -2.42 25.69
CA THR A 39 19.91 -2.08 24.31
C THR A 39 20.63 -2.99 23.29
N ILE A 40 21.94 -3.17 23.43
CA ILE A 40 22.73 -4.06 22.55
C ILE A 40 22.23 -5.51 22.65
N SER A 41 21.94 -5.97 23.87
CA SER A 41 21.43 -7.34 24.10
C SER A 41 20.07 -7.54 23.45
N ASP A 42 19.17 -6.55 23.54
CA ASP A 42 17.85 -6.58 22.90
C ASP A 42 17.96 -6.58 21.37
N ASN A 43 18.87 -5.78 20.80
CA ASN A 43 19.14 -5.78 19.36
C ASN A 43 19.63 -7.16 18.90
N ILE A 44 20.62 -7.74 19.58
CA ILE A 44 21.15 -9.08 19.24
C ILE A 44 20.03 -10.15 19.30
N ALA A 45 19.21 -10.11 20.35
CA ALA A 45 18.11 -11.07 20.54
C ALA A 45 17.06 -10.97 19.43
N ASN A 46 16.84 -9.78 18.87
CA ASN A 46 15.86 -9.53 17.81
C ASN A 46 16.48 -9.40 16.40
N SER A 47 17.72 -9.83 16.22
CA SER A 47 18.41 -9.79 14.92
C SER A 47 17.74 -10.62 13.83
N ASN A 48 16.97 -11.65 14.20
CA ASN A 48 16.19 -12.48 13.27
C ASN A 48 14.70 -12.12 13.23
N THR A 49 14.27 -11.10 13.97
CA THR A 49 12.88 -10.66 14.00
C THR A 49 12.61 -9.75 12.80
N TYR A 50 11.72 -10.17 11.89
CA TYR A 50 11.30 -9.35 10.75
C TYR A 50 10.66 -8.04 11.21
N GLY A 51 10.98 -6.94 10.53
CA GLY A 51 10.49 -5.59 10.84
C GLY A 51 11.10 -4.97 12.10
N TYR A 52 12.05 -5.64 12.77
CA TYR A 52 12.68 -5.07 13.96
C TYR A 52 13.56 -3.87 13.62
N LYS A 53 13.29 -2.76 14.30
CA LYS A 53 14.11 -1.53 14.25
C LYS A 53 15.08 -1.50 15.41
N ARG A 54 16.37 -1.37 15.07
CA ARG A 54 17.50 -1.23 16.01
C ARG A 54 17.26 -0.08 16.98
N ALA A 55 17.54 -0.34 18.25
CA ALA A 55 17.61 0.71 19.27
C ALA A 55 19.06 1.18 19.46
N SER A 56 19.26 2.47 19.66
CA SER A 56 20.57 3.07 19.95
C SER A 56 20.53 3.76 21.31
N THR A 57 21.63 3.70 22.05
CA THR A 57 21.79 4.41 23.32
C THR A 57 22.87 5.48 23.18
N ASP A 58 22.48 6.73 23.32
CA ASP A 58 23.38 7.87 23.30
C ASP A 58 23.67 8.36 24.73
N PHE A 59 24.87 8.94 24.89
CA PHE A 59 25.33 9.49 26.16
C PHE A 59 25.36 11.01 26.11
N GLU A 60 24.67 11.63 27.06
CA GLU A 60 24.70 13.07 27.24
C GLU A 60 25.43 13.40 28.54
N SER A 61 26.43 14.29 28.46
CA SER A 61 27.12 14.78 29.65
C SER A 61 26.23 15.75 30.41
N PHE A 62 26.08 15.56 31.71
CA PHE A 62 25.38 16.52 32.54
C PHE A 62 26.34 17.64 32.96
N VAL A 63 26.05 18.87 32.57
CA VAL A 63 26.76 20.05 33.06
C VAL A 63 25.91 20.69 34.16
N ILE A 64 26.36 20.58 35.40
CA ILE A 64 25.77 21.35 36.50
C ILE A 64 26.23 22.78 36.34
N ALA A 65 25.43 23.59 35.65
CA ALA A 65 25.66 25.03 35.54
C ALA A 65 25.47 25.66 36.92
N ASN A 66 26.58 26.03 37.57
CA ASN A 66 26.55 26.93 38.73
C ASN A 66 27.25 28.24 38.37
N ASN A 67 26.43 29.28 38.18
CA ASN A 67 26.74 30.72 38.19
C ASN A 67 27.92 31.23 37.33
N ALA A 68 27.62 32.24 36.51
CA ALA A 68 28.61 33.06 35.82
C ALA A 68 29.74 33.52 36.77
N GLY A 69 30.95 32.98 36.61
CA GLY A 69 32.17 33.50 37.23
C GLY A 69 33.00 32.57 38.12
N ALA A 70 32.63 31.30 38.33
CA ALA A 70 33.46 30.35 39.10
C ALA A 70 33.98 29.21 38.21
N GLY A 71 35.28 29.18 37.94
CA GLY A 71 35.99 28.11 37.20
C GLY A 71 36.11 26.80 37.98
N VAL A 72 35.06 26.37 38.67
CA VAL A 72 35.02 25.13 39.45
C VAL A 72 34.36 24.04 38.61
N TYR A 73 35.17 23.14 38.05
CA TYR A 73 34.68 21.92 37.42
C TYR A 73 34.06 21.02 38.48
N SER A 74 32.80 20.63 38.28
CA SER A 74 32.11 19.60 39.06
C SER A 74 31.66 18.50 38.12
N ALA A 75 32.02 17.25 38.42
CA ALA A 75 31.60 16.12 37.63
C ALA A 75 30.08 15.92 37.80
N GLY A 76 29.30 16.21 36.76
CA GLY A 76 27.84 16.00 36.72
C GLY A 76 27.42 14.58 36.32
N GLY A 77 28.37 13.76 35.85
CA GLY A 77 28.09 12.41 35.35
C GLY A 77 27.57 12.39 33.91
N VAL A 78 26.93 11.28 33.55
CA VAL A 78 26.37 11.03 32.21
C VAL A 78 24.96 10.47 32.33
N ARG A 79 24.10 10.80 31.37
CA ARG A 79 22.77 10.20 31.20
C ARG A 79 22.76 9.40 29.91
N ALA A 80 22.17 8.21 29.96
CA ALA A 80 21.85 7.44 28.77
C ALA A 80 20.44 7.77 28.30
N SER A 81 20.26 8.00 27.00
CA SER A 81 18.97 8.08 26.32
C SER A 81 18.91 6.97 25.28
N THR A 82 17.86 6.16 25.27
CA THR A 82 17.67 5.12 24.27
C THR A 82 16.55 5.54 23.33
N THR A 83 16.84 5.55 22.03
CA THR A 83 15.87 5.82 20.97
C THR A 83 15.87 4.66 19.99
N ARG A 84 14.74 4.47 19.31
CA ARG A 84 14.62 3.46 18.26
C ARG A 84 14.76 4.13 16.91
N LEU A 85 15.62 3.59 16.06
CA LEU A 85 15.90 4.15 14.73
C LEU A 85 14.88 3.55 13.74
N ILE A 86 13.66 4.07 13.78
CA ILE A 86 12.53 3.55 12.98
C ILE A 86 12.69 3.93 11.49
N GLU A 87 13.37 5.04 11.23
CA GLU A 87 13.66 5.51 9.87
C GLU A 87 14.62 4.59 9.10
N GLU A 88 15.53 3.90 9.80
CA GLU A 88 16.47 2.96 9.17
C GLU A 88 15.73 1.78 8.53
N ARG A 89 16.24 1.29 7.40
CA ARG A 89 15.62 0.22 6.63
C ARG A 89 16.47 -1.04 6.62
N GLY A 90 15.79 -2.16 6.79
CA GLY A 90 16.37 -3.50 6.71
C GLY A 90 16.43 -3.98 5.26
N ALA A 91 17.19 -5.05 5.03
CA ALA A 91 17.16 -5.73 3.74
C ALA A 91 15.80 -6.40 3.54
N LEU A 92 15.27 -6.35 2.31
CA LEU A 92 14.07 -7.08 1.93
C LEU A 92 14.43 -8.54 1.68
N ILE A 93 13.75 -9.45 2.37
CA ILE A 93 13.92 -10.90 2.24
C ILE A 93 12.71 -11.42 1.47
N SER A 94 12.95 -12.03 0.30
CA SER A 94 11.87 -12.61 -0.50
C SER A 94 11.30 -13.87 0.18
N THR A 95 10.00 -14.07 0.00
CA THR A 95 9.23 -15.20 0.53
C THR A 95 8.40 -15.84 -0.58
N SER A 96 7.74 -16.96 -0.28
CA SER A 96 6.87 -17.67 -1.23
C SER A 96 5.39 -17.26 -1.16
N ASN A 97 5.03 -16.38 -0.22
CA ASN A 97 3.64 -16.02 0.04
C ASN A 97 3.35 -14.64 -0.52
N ALA A 98 2.33 -14.54 -1.39
CA ALA A 98 1.96 -13.29 -2.04
C ALA A 98 1.54 -12.19 -1.06
N THR A 99 0.94 -12.59 0.06
CA THR A 99 0.44 -11.73 1.14
C THR A 99 1.47 -11.44 2.22
N ASP A 100 2.73 -11.82 2.01
CA ASP A 100 3.84 -11.25 2.77
C ASP A 100 4.21 -9.91 2.15
N ILE A 101 3.99 -8.85 2.92
CA ILE A 101 4.10 -7.48 2.44
C ILE A 101 5.22 -6.77 3.18
N ALA A 102 6.07 -6.09 2.42
CA ALA A 102 7.08 -5.19 2.94
C ALA A 102 7.01 -3.84 2.24
N VAL A 103 7.47 -2.78 2.91
CA VAL A 103 7.58 -1.45 2.32
C VAL A 103 9.02 -1.21 1.86
N ALA A 104 9.20 -0.98 0.56
CA ALA A 104 10.49 -0.64 -0.02
C ALA A 104 10.66 0.88 -0.05
N GLY A 105 11.33 1.42 0.97
CA GLY A 105 11.57 2.86 1.10
C GLY A 105 10.84 3.45 2.31
N ARG A 106 10.41 4.71 2.21
CA ARG A 106 9.74 5.42 3.30
C ARG A 106 8.25 5.08 3.34
N GLY A 107 7.67 5.12 4.53
CA GLY A 107 6.27 4.72 4.78
C GLY A 107 6.16 3.45 5.62
N MET A 108 4.94 3.20 6.08
CA MET A 108 4.55 2.04 6.88
C MET A 108 3.14 1.59 6.49
N LEU A 109 2.84 0.31 6.68
CA LEU A 109 1.53 -0.29 6.46
C LEU A 109 0.58 0.10 7.61
N PRO A 110 -0.64 0.58 7.31
CA PRO A 110 -1.67 0.81 8.31
C PRO A 110 -2.24 -0.53 8.78
N VAL A 111 -2.16 -0.80 10.07
CA VAL A 111 -2.67 -2.02 10.69
C VAL A 111 -3.46 -1.70 11.94
N THR A 112 -4.43 -2.55 12.26
CA THR A 112 -5.21 -2.47 13.50
C THR A 112 -5.14 -3.80 14.24
N THR A 113 -5.57 -3.85 15.51
CA THR A 113 -5.68 -5.16 16.20
C THR A 113 -6.95 -5.89 15.76
N ALA A 114 -6.92 -7.21 15.69
CA ALA A 114 -8.11 -8.02 15.47
C ALA A 114 -9.16 -7.80 16.57
N VAL A 115 -8.74 -7.53 17.81
CA VAL A 115 -9.64 -7.26 18.95
C VAL A 115 -10.44 -5.96 18.76
N SER A 116 -9.88 -4.97 18.06
CA SER A 116 -10.57 -3.73 17.74
C SER A 116 -11.53 -3.85 16.55
N LEU A 117 -11.55 -4.97 15.83
CA LEU A 117 -12.53 -5.21 14.77
C LEU A 117 -13.95 -5.46 15.35
N ASP A 118 -14.03 -6.17 16.47
CA ASP A 118 -15.29 -6.48 17.17
C ASP A 118 -15.76 -5.35 18.11
N ALA A 119 -14.92 -4.34 18.35
CA ALA A 119 -15.26 -3.21 19.19
C ALA A 119 -16.23 -2.29 18.45
N ALA A 120 -17.53 -2.40 18.74
CA ALA A 120 -18.64 -1.60 18.20
C ALA A 120 -18.52 -0.07 18.41
N THR A 121 -17.46 0.41 19.06
CA THR A 121 -17.20 1.81 19.39
C THR A 121 -15.93 2.27 18.71
N GLY A 122 -16.06 2.74 17.46
CA GLY A 122 -15.34 3.84 16.76
C GLY A 122 -13.87 4.19 17.03
N ASP A 123 -13.15 3.44 17.84
CA ASP A 123 -11.78 3.67 18.26
C ASP A 123 -10.99 2.44 17.83
N GLN A 124 -10.79 2.33 16.52
CA GLN A 124 -9.81 1.42 15.94
C GLN A 124 -8.51 2.20 15.89
N PRO A 125 -7.61 2.09 16.90
CA PRO A 125 -6.37 2.82 16.86
C PRO A 125 -5.54 2.31 15.67
N MET A 126 -5.30 3.17 14.68
CA MET A 126 -4.35 2.85 13.62
C MET A 126 -2.97 2.73 14.23
N MET A 127 -2.40 1.55 14.07
CA MET A 127 -0.99 1.31 14.26
C MET A 127 -0.32 1.21 12.89
N MET A 128 0.99 1.29 12.92
CA MET A 128 1.83 1.25 11.73
C MET A 128 2.81 0.11 11.87
N SER A 129 3.06 -0.64 10.80
CA SER A 129 4.12 -1.64 10.77
C SER A 129 4.87 -1.56 9.44
N THR A 130 6.15 -1.90 9.41
CA THR A 130 6.93 -1.81 8.16
C THR A 130 6.80 -3.06 7.29
N THR A 131 6.40 -4.19 7.88
CA THR A 131 6.18 -5.45 7.18
C THR A 131 5.20 -6.33 7.95
N GLY A 132 4.47 -7.17 7.23
CA GLY A 132 3.57 -8.15 7.82
C GLY A 132 3.46 -9.39 6.96
N SER A 133 3.32 -10.54 7.60
CA SER A 133 2.92 -11.78 6.92
C SER A 133 1.43 -11.97 7.18
N PHE A 134 0.60 -11.72 6.17
CA PHE A 134 -0.84 -11.75 6.31
C PHE A 134 -1.42 -13.04 5.75
N HIS A 135 -2.32 -13.66 6.49
CA HIS A 135 -3.06 -14.85 6.07
C HIS A 135 -4.56 -14.60 6.27
N THR A 136 -5.37 -15.16 5.39
CA THR A 136 -6.83 -15.07 5.50
C THR A 136 -7.32 -15.94 6.67
N ASP A 137 -8.13 -15.37 7.56
CA ASP A 137 -8.83 -16.11 8.62
C ASP A 137 -10.06 -16.87 8.10
N SER A 138 -10.76 -17.60 8.98
CA SER A 138 -12.06 -18.22 8.69
C SER A 138 -13.10 -17.22 8.16
N ASP A 139 -13.03 -15.97 8.59
CA ASP A 139 -13.91 -14.89 8.13
C ASP A 139 -13.36 -14.15 6.88
N GLY A 140 -12.24 -14.61 6.34
CA GLY A 140 -11.58 -14.02 5.16
C GLY A 140 -10.73 -12.77 5.46
N VAL A 141 -10.72 -12.28 6.70
CA VAL A 141 -9.92 -11.11 7.08
C VAL A 141 -8.42 -11.41 6.97
N LEU A 142 -7.65 -10.54 6.32
CA LEU A 142 -6.19 -10.64 6.29
C LEU A 142 -5.58 -10.25 7.64
N LYS A 143 -5.13 -11.26 8.38
CA LYS A 143 -4.49 -11.11 9.69
C LYS A 143 -3.09 -11.69 9.71
N THR A 144 -2.23 -11.11 10.52
CA THR A 144 -0.93 -11.68 10.89
C THR A 144 -1.08 -12.70 12.02
N ASP A 145 -0.09 -13.56 12.20
CA ASP A 145 -0.02 -14.52 13.33
C ASP A 145 -0.06 -13.83 14.70
N SER A 146 0.35 -12.56 14.76
CA SER A 146 0.35 -11.74 15.97
C SER A 146 -0.97 -11.03 16.24
N GLY A 147 -1.99 -11.24 15.38
CA GLY A 147 -3.33 -10.67 15.53
C GLY A 147 -3.49 -9.25 15.00
N LEU A 148 -2.59 -8.78 14.13
CA LEU A 148 -2.72 -7.51 13.41
C LEU A 148 -3.51 -7.72 12.12
N VAL A 149 -4.44 -6.84 11.82
CA VAL A 149 -5.26 -6.83 10.60
C VAL A 149 -4.81 -5.70 9.70
N LEU A 150 -4.70 -5.98 8.39
CA LEU A 150 -4.34 -4.98 7.39
C LEU A 150 -5.54 -4.07 7.07
N LEU A 151 -5.30 -2.77 7.04
CA LEU A 151 -6.28 -1.77 6.60
C LEU A 151 -5.95 -1.30 5.18
N ALA A 152 -6.97 -1.11 4.36
CA ALA A 152 -6.82 -0.63 2.98
C ALA A 152 -8.08 0.12 2.53
N TRP A 153 -7.98 0.83 1.41
CA TRP A 153 -9.14 1.40 0.74
C TRP A 153 -9.81 0.35 -0.15
N PRO A 154 -11.14 0.14 -0.04
CA PRO A 154 -11.86 -0.77 -0.93
C PRO A 154 -11.90 -0.20 -2.35
N ALA A 155 -11.78 -1.09 -3.34
CA ALA A 155 -12.05 -0.77 -4.73
C ALA A 155 -13.54 -0.93 -5.03
N ASP A 156 -14.05 -0.08 -5.92
CA ASP A 156 -15.40 -0.16 -6.45
C ASP A 156 -15.57 -1.39 -7.35
N ALA A 157 -16.82 -1.67 -7.76
CA ALA A 157 -17.12 -2.83 -8.59
C ALA A 157 -16.44 -2.80 -9.97
N ASP A 158 -16.07 -1.61 -10.45
CA ASP A 158 -15.35 -1.35 -11.69
C ASP A 158 -13.82 -1.46 -11.54
N GLY A 159 -13.32 -1.69 -10.31
CA GLY A 159 -11.88 -1.72 -10.00
C GLY A 159 -11.22 -0.35 -9.85
N SER A 160 -12.00 0.74 -9.91
CA SER A 160 -11.55 2.09 -9.56
C SER A 160 -11.49 2.26 -8.06
N ILE A 161 -10.63 3.17 -7.58
CA ILE A 161 -10.54 3.47 -6.15
C ILE A 161 -10.96 4.91 -5.94
N PRO A 162 -12.03 5.17 -5.19
CA PRO A 162 -12.52 6.52 -4.99
C PRO A 162 -11.53 7.34 -4.15
N THR A 163 -11.58 8.66 -4.30
CA THR A 163 -10.71 9.56 -3.55
C THR A 163 -11.13 9.60 -2.08
N PHE A 164 -10.34 8.96 -1.22
CA PHE A 164 -10.55 9.00 0.23
C PHE A 164 -9.76 10.12 0.91
N PRO A 165 -10.21 10.60 2.08
CA PRO A 165 -9.42 11.48 2.94
C PRO A 165 -8.07 10.84 3.30
N ARG A 166 -6.98 11.60 3.15
CA ARG A 166 -5.60 11.12 3.39
C ARG A 166 -5.04 11.53 4.76
N ASP A 167 -5.71 12.45 5.43
CA ASP A 167 -5.34 13.00 6.75
C ASP A 167 -6.09 12.31 7.92
N THR A 168 -7.01 11.40 7.60
CA THR A 168 -7.81 10.68 8.58
C THR A 168 -7.87 9.19 8.24
N MET A 169 -8.37 8.39 9.16
CA MET A 169 -8.65 6.97 8.92
C MET A 169 -9.98 6.74 8.16
N ALA A 170 -10.70 7.80 7.80
CA ALA A 170 -11.99 7.67 7.15
C ALA A 170 -11.82 7.01 5.77
N GLY A 171 -12.45 5.84 5.58
CA GLY A 171 -12.36 5.05 4.36
C GLY A 171 -11.38 3.87 4.43
N LEU A 172 -10.52 3.81 5.45
CA LEU A 172 -9.73 2.60 5.71
C LEU A 172 -10.64 1.52 6.27
N GLU A 173 -10.74 0.41 5.54
CA GLU A 173 -11.49 -0.76 5.95
C GLU A 173 -10.56 -1.97 6.08
N PRO A 174 -10.89 -2.94 6.95
CA PRO A 174 -10.17 -4.19 7.04
C PRO A 174 -10.20 -4.92 5.68
N VAL A 175 -9.04 -5.41 5.24
CA VAL A 175 -8.98 -6.21 4.01
C VAL A 175 -9.61 -7.57 4.27
N VAL A 176 -10.72 -7.86 3.59
CA VAL A 176 -11.41 -9.15 3.64
C VAL A 176 -11.36 -9.78 2.26
N ILE A 177 -10.79 -10.97 2.20
CA ILE A 177 -10.70 -11.80 1.01
C ILE A 177 -11.37 -13.13 1.33
N ASN A 178 -12.54 -13.36 0.76
CA ASN A 178 -13.23 -14.63 0.94
C ASN A 178 -12.87 -15.57 -0.20
N ALA A 179 -12.32 -16.74 0.11
CA ALA A 179 -11.94 -17.74 -0.88
C ALA A 179 -13.14 -18.29 -1.69
N ASN A 180 -14.36 -18.17 -1.15
CA ASN A 180 -15.60 -18.56 -1.84
C ASN A 180 -16.29 -17.40 -2.56
N GLN A 181 -15.67 -16.22 -2.64
CA GLN A 181 -16.23 -15.13 -3.44
C GLN A 181 -16.11 -15.46 -4.92
N THR A 182 -17.25 -15.69 -5.53
CA THR A 182 -17.43 -15.65 -6.96
C THR A 182 -17.62 -14.21 -7.40
N ALA A 183 -16.81 -13.74 -8.34
CA ALA A 183 -17.03 -12.46 -8.99
C ALA A 183 -17.21 -12.70 -10.49
N GLY A 184 -18.13 -11.96 -11.07
CA GLY A 184 -18.28 -11.81 -12.52
C GLY A 184 -18.63 -10.35 -12.77
N ASP A 185 -18.02 -9.77 -13.79
CA ASP A 185 -18.30 -8.39 -14.14
C ASP A 185 -19.28 -8.38 -15.31
N PRO A 186 -20.41 -7.66 -15.20
CA PRO A 186 -21.32 -7.51 -16.33
C PRO A 186 -20.59 -6.84 -17.49
N THR A 187 -20.96 -7.22 -18.71
CA THR A 187 -20.49 -6.51 -19.90
C THR A 187 -21.15 -5.13 -19.94
N THR A 188 -20.36 -4.07 -19.97
CA THR A 188 -20.84 -2.69 -20.13
C THR A 188 -20.38 -2.07 -21.45
N VAL A 189 -19.21 -2.48 -21.94
CA VAL A 189 -18.62 -2.00 -23.19
C VAL A 189 -18.32 -3.17 -24.13
N MET A 190 -18.75 -3.03 -25.38
CA MET A 190 -18.42 -3.95 -26.46
C MET A 190 -17.85 -3.18 -27.65
N ASN A 191 -16.83 -3.70 -28.31
CA ASN A 191 -16.35 -3.18 -29.58
C ASN A 191 -16.59 -4.21 -30.67
N LEU A 192 -17.19 -3.77 -31.76
CA LEU A 192 -17.57 -4.60 -32.91
C LEU A 192 -16.89 -4.08 -34.17
N GLY A 193 -15.82 -4.75 -34.56
CA GLY A 193 -15.14 -4.60 -35.84
C GLY A 193 -15.50 -5.77 -36.76
N VAL A 194 -16.11 -5.46 -37.90
CA VAL A 194 -16.51 -6.44 -38.91
C VAL A 194 -16.27 -5.84 -40.29
N ASN A 195 -15.75 -6.66 -41.20
CA ASN A 195 -15.71 -6.33 -42.61
C ASN A 195 -16.90 -6.97 -43.34
N LEU A 196 -17.71 -6.15 -43.99
CA LEU A 196 -18.83 -6.55 -44.84
C LEU A 196 -18.36 -6.62 -46.31
N PRO A 197 -18.80 -7.62 -47.09
CA PRO A 197 -18.47 -7.70 -48.50
C PRO A 197 -19.13 -6.55 -49.30
N ALA A 198 -18.35 -5.90 -50.16
CA ALA A 198 -18.87 -4.88 -51.08
C ALA A 198 -19.53 -5.46 -52.35
N GLU A 199 -19.32 -6.75 -52.66
CA GLU A 199 -19.82 -7.41 -53.88
C GLU A 199 -20.88 -8.47 -53.54
N ASP A 200 -22.01 -8.42 -54.27
CA ASP A 200 -23.06 -9.46 -54.39
C ASP A 200 -23.41 -10.23 -53.10
N ALA A 201 -23.62 -9.52 -52.00
CA ALA A 201 -24.29 -10.10 -50.84
C ALA A 201 -25.80 -10.10 -51.08
N THR A 202 -26.39 -11.28 -51.30
CA THR A 202 -27.86 -11.46 -51.37
C THR A 202 -28.44 -12.10 -50.11
N ASP A 203 -27.60 -12.73 -49.30
CA ASP A 203 -28.03 -13.48 -48.12
C ASP A 203 -27.70 -12.71 -46.82
N PRO A 204 -28.55 -12.79 -45.78
CA PRO A 204 -28.24 -12.24 -44.47
C PRO A 204 -27.00 -12.90 -43.85
N LEU A 205 -26.12 -12.09 -43.27
CA LEU A 205 -24.88 -12.53 -42.64
C LEU A 205 -25.05 -12.50 -41.10
N PRO A 206 -25.16 -13.67 -40.44
CA PRO A 206 -25.31 -13.73 -38.99
C PRO A 206 -23.95 -13.67 -38.28
N LEU A 207 -23.94 -13.04 -37.11
CA LEU A 207 -22.83 -13.00 -36.17
C LEU A 207 -23.39 -13.12 -34.76
N SER A 208 -22.84 -13.99 -33.93
CA SER A 208 -23.27 -14.13 -32.53
C SER A 208 -22.12 -13.77 -31.60
N VAL A 209 -22.38 -12.90 -30.62
CA VAL A 209 -21.41 -12.49 -29.61
C VAL A 209 -21.99 -12.70 -28.23
N GLU A 210 -21.29 -13.46 -27.40
CA GLU A 210 -21.67 -13.69 -26.01
C GLU A 210 -21.39 -12.45 -25.15
N TYR A 211 -22.29 -12.10 -24.24
CA TYR A 211 -22.13 -11.09 -23.20
C TYR A 211 -22.52 -11.65 -21.83
N PHE A 212 -22.07 -11.00 -20.77
CA PHE A 212 -22.37 -11.42 -19.39
C PHE A 212 -23.31 -10.44 -18.73
N GLY A 213 -24.40 -10.97 -18.15
CA GLY A 213 -25.35 -10.19 -17.37
C GLY A 213 -24.84 -9.86 -15.95
N ASN A 214 -25.59 -9.04 -15.22
CA ASN A 214 -25.26 -8.63 -13.84
C ASN A 214 -25.19 -9.77 -12.82
N LEU A 215 -25.78 -10.93 -13.13
CA LEU A 215 -25.71 -12.14 -12.31
C LEU A 215 -24.65 -13.13 -12.82
N GLY A 216 -23.84 -12.74 -13.81
CA GLY A 216 -22.86 -13.63 -14.44
C GLY A 216 -23.45 -14.69 -15.35
N THR A 217 -24.72 -14.54 -15.73
CA THR A 217 -25.36 -15.40 -16.74
C THR A 217 -24.75 -15.09 -18.12
N SER A 218 -24.32 -16.14 -18.80
CA SER A 218 -23.88 -16.08 -20.19
C SER A 218 -25.10 -15.99 -21.10
N GLU A 219 -25.18 -14.91 -21.86
CA GLU A 219 -26.23 -14.66 -22.86
C GLU A 219 -25.57 -14.27 -24.20
N THR A 220 -26.29 -14.33 -25.31
CA THR A 220 -25.75 -14.06 -26.65
C THR A 220 -26.55 -12.97 -27.36
N LEU A 221 -25.82 -12.03 -27.98
CA LEU A 221 -26.34 -11.08 -28.94
C LEU A 221 -26.21 -11.66 -30.34
N ASP A 222 -27.35 -11.96 -30.94
CA ASP A 222 -27.45 -12.41 -32.33
C ASP A 222 -27.62 -11.19 -33.23
N MET A 223 -26.54 -10.88 -33.94
CA MET A 223 -26.47 -9.80 -34.91
C MET A 223 -26.66 -10.37 -36.31
N THR A 224 -27.40 -9.65 -37.16
CA THR A 224 -27.58 -10.04 -38.55
C THR A 224 -27.47 -8.81 -39.44
N PHE A 225 -26.61 -8.89 -40.46
CA PHE A 225 -26.47 -7.87 -41.49
C PHE A 225 -27.24 -8.34 -42.73
N THR A 226 -28.30 -7.62 -43.09
CA THR A 226 -29.11 -7.91 -44.28
C THR A 226 -28.84 -6.84 -45.33
N PRO A 227 -28.38 -7.20 -46.54
CA PRO A 227 -28.15 -6.23 -47.60
C PRO A 227 -29.49 -5.67 -48.10
N GLU A 228 -29.57 -4.36 -48.32
CA GLU A 228 -30.74 -3.71 -48.92
C GLU A 228 -30.58 -3.58 -50.44
N ALA A 229 -31.69 -3.27 -51.14
CA ALA A 229 -31.70 -3.11 -52.58
C ALA A 229 -31.03 -1.80 -53.08
N ALA A 230 -30.66 -0.90 -52.17
CA ALA A 230 -29.91 0.30 -52.50
C ALA A 230 -28.40 0.03 -52.37
N ASP A 231 -27.62 0.61 -53.28
CA ASP A 231 -26.16 0.40 -53.32
C ASP A 231 -25.54 0.85 -51.97
N ASN A 232 -24.74 -0.03 -51.37
CA ASN A 232 -23.97 0.20 -50.14
C ASN A 232 -24.80 0.46 -48.86
N THR A 233 -26.05 -0.01 -48.81
CA THR A 233 -26.85 0.04 -47.57
C THR A 233 -27.11 -1.35 -46.98
N TRP A 234 -27.06 -1.43 -45.65
CA TRP A 234 -27.25 -2.66 -44.87
C TRP A 234 -28.21 -2.42 -43.71
N THR A 235 -29.18 -3.32 -43.52
CA THR A 235 -29.96 -3.37 -42.29
C THR A 235 -29.21 -4.21 -41.26
N PHE A 236 -28.82 -3.60 -40.15
CA PHE A 236 -28.19 -4.24 -39.00
C PHE A 236 -29.21 -4.48 -37.90
N THR A 237 -29.54 -5.75 -37.65
CA THR A 237 -30.49 -6.15 -36.60
C THR A 237 -29.75 -6.84 -35.46
N ILE A 238 -30.03 -6.46 -34.21
CA ILE A 238 -29.46 -7.06 -33.01
C ILE A 238 -30.59 -7.67 -32.19
N ARG A 239 -30.45 -8.96 -31.85
CA ARG A 239 -31.40 -9.71 -31.03
C ARG A 239 -30.73 -10.23 -29.77
N ASP A 240 -31.48 -10.24 -28.67
CA ASP A 240 -31.02 -10.71 -27.36
C ASP A 240 -31.60 -12.09 -27.03
N SER A 241 -30.75 -13.08 -26.73
CA SER A 241 -31.17 -14.42 -26.27
C SER A 241 -31.92 -14.36 -24.94
N ALA A 242 -31.55 -13.46 -24.04
CA ALA A 242 -32.16 -13.31 -22.72
C ALA A 242 -33.64 -12.89 -22.80
N GLN A 243 -34.02 -12.24 -23.90
CA GLN A 243 -35.38 -11.77 -24.19
C GLN A 243 -36.07 -12.61 -25.28
N SER A 244 -35.73 -13.91 -25.37
CA SER A 244 -36.31 -14.83 -26.37
C SER A 244 -36.15 -14.35 -27.83
N GLY A 245 -35.03 -13.69 -28.15
CA GLY A 245 -34.72 -13.20 -29.50
C GLY A 245 -35.42 -11.90 -29.89
N THR A 246 -35.86 -11.11 -28.90
CA THR A 246 -36.42 -9.77 -29.11
C THR A 246 -35.36 -8.85 -29.74
N ILE A 247 -35.80 -7.97 -30.65
CA ILE A 247 -34.93 -6.97 -31.28
C ILE A 247 -34.61 -5.88 -30.26
N ILE A 248 -33.33 -5.73 -29.92
CA ILE A 248 -32.84 -4.72 -28.99
C ILE A 248 -32.19 -3.52 -29.70
N GLY A 249 -31.92 -3.65 -31.01
CA GLY A 249 -31.43 -2.57 -31.86
C GLY A 249 -31.62 -2.91 -33.33
N GLU A 250 -32.06 -1.95 -34.13
CA GLU A 250 -32.19 -2.08 -35.58
C GLU A 250 -31.79 -0.77 -36.26
N TYR A 251 -30.76 -0.83 -37.10
CA TYR A 251 -30.17 0.33 -37.74
C TYR A 251 -29.97 0.10 -39.24
N THR A 252 -30.21 1.12 -40.05
CA THR A 252 -29.75 1.16 -41.43
C THR A 252 -28.37 1.80 -41.46
N LEU A 253 -27.39 1.06 -41.99
CA LEU A 253 -26.00 1.47 -42.18
C LEU A 253 -25.79 1.84 -43.64
N GLU A 254 -25.14 2.97 -43.90
CA GLU A 254 -24.74 3.42 -45.23
C GLU A 254 -23.22 3.57 -45.28
N PHE A 255 -22.59 3.06 -46.34
CA PHE A 255 -21.13 3.09 -46.51
C PHE A 255 -20.70 3.96 -47.69
N ASP A 256 -19.56 4.65 -47.55
CA ASP A 256 -19.04 5.56 -48.58
C ASP A 256 -18.45 4.75 -49.75
N ALA A 257 -18.81 5.12 -50.97
CA ALA A 257 -18.24 4.58 -52.22
C ALA A 257 -17.10 5.46 -52.79
N SER A 258 -16.75 6.56 -52.12
CA SER A 258 -15.79 7.55 -52.61
C SER A 258 -14.36 7.02 -52.60
N ARG A 259 -13.51 7.54 -53.49
CA ARG A 259 -12.09 7.16 -53.56
C ARG A 259 -11.28 7.56 -52.32
N ALA A 260 -11.80 8.47 -51.50
CA ALA A 260 -11.09 9.00 -50.33
C ALA A 260 -11.39 8.20 -49.05
N ASN A 261 -12.64 7.80 -48.84
CA ASN A 261 -13.10 7.10 -47.63
C ASN A 261 -13.87 5.81 -47.94
N GLY A 262 -13.60 5.20 -49.09
CA GLY A 262 -14.31 4.02 -49.58
C GLY A 262 -14.35 2.89 -48.55
N GLY A 263 -15.55 2.41 -48.24
CA GLY A 263 -15.79 1.35 -47.26
C GLY A 263 -15.93 1.81 -45.81
N THR A 264 -15.96 3.12 -45.53
CA THR A 264 -16.24 3.65 -44.18
C THR A 264 -17.72 3.98 -43.98
N LEU A 265 -18.18 4.02 -42.73
CA LEU A 265 -19.55 4.41 -42.37
C LEU A 265 -19.83 5.88 -42.70
N VAL A 266 -20.93 6.16 -43.42
CA VAL A 266 -21.44 7.51 -43.75
C VAL A 266 -22.57 7.89 -42.82
N SER A 267 -23.52 6.97 -42.60
CA SER A 267 -24.68 7.21 -41.75
C SER A 267 -25.10 5.93 -41.02
N VAL A 268 -25.64 6.12 -39.83
CA VAL A 268 -26.26 5.07 -39.00
C VAL A 268 -27.57 5.64 -38.50
N ASN A 269 -28.67 5.12 -39.04
CA ASN A 269 -30.01 5.64 -38.74
C ASN A 269 -30.86 4.54 -38.12
N PRO A 270 -31.52 4.78 -36.97
CA PRO A 270 -32.44 3.80 -36.38
C PRO A 270 -33.65 3.61 -37.29
N THR A 271 -34.11 2.37 -37.45
CA THR A 271 -35.32 2.06 -38.24
C THR A 271 -36.60 2.29 -37.42
N ALA A 272 -37.76 2.14 -38.07
CA ALA A 272 -39.06 2.23 -37.39
C ALA A 272 -39.29 1.13 -36.34
N ASN A 273 -38.56 0.00 -36.40
CA ASN A 273 -38.68 -1.09 -35.43
C ASN A 273 -37.64 -0.98 -34.30
N ASN A 274 -36.76 0.03 -34.34
CA ASN A 274 -35.72 0.22 -33.34
C ASN A 274 -36.34 0.59 -31.98
N PRO A 275 -35.99 -0.12 -30.89
CA PRO A 275 -36.48 0.20 -29.54
C PRO A 275 -36.10 1.62 -29.11
N ALA A 276 -36.96 2.26 -28.29
CA ALA A 276 -36.74 3.64 -27.86
C ALA A 276 -35.47 3.85 -26.99
N GLY A 277 -34.99 2.80 -26.32
CA GLY A 277 -33.74 2.82 -25.55
C GLY A 277 -32.47 2.65 -26.40
N ALA A 278 -32.62 2.24 -27.66
CA ALA A 278 -31.51 1.92 -28.55
C ALA A 278 -31.07 3.16 -29.35
N THR A 279 -30.06 3.89 -28.88
CA THR A 279 -29.62 5.15 -29.55
C THR A 279 -28.22 5.03 -30.14
N TYR A 280 -27.98 5.71 -31.26
CA TYR A 280 -26.65 5.86 -31.85
C TYR A 280 -26.14 7.28 -31.61
N THR A 281 -24.98 7.40 -30.95
CA THR A 281 -24.30 8.69 -30.74
C THR A 281 -22.80 8.53 -30.98
N ASP A 282 -22.25 9.27 -31.95
CA ASP A 282 -20.81 9.38 -32.24
C ASP A 282 -20.04 8.04 -32.27
N GLY A 283 -20.57 7.03 -32.98
CA GLY A 283 -19.92 5.71 -33.16
C GLY A 283 -20.30 4.65 -32.13
N VAL A 284 -21.12 5.00 -31.14
CA VAL A 284 -21.55 4.11 -30.05
C VAL A 284 -23.06 3.88 -30.11
N LEU A 285 -23.46 2.61 -30.00
CA LEU A 285 -24.83 2.15 -29.83
C LEU A 285 -25.08 1.87 -28.35
N ALA A 286 -26.01 2.57 -27.72
CA ALA A 286 -26.49 2.22 -26.38
C ALA A 286 -27.61 1.17 -26.53
N LEU A 287 -27.42 -0.03 -25.99
CA LEU A 287 -28.36 -1.16 -26.13
C LEU A 287 -28.91 -1.58 -24.75
N GLU A 288 -30.24 -1.67 -24.63
CA GLU A 288 -30.87 -2.20 -23.41
C GLU A 288 -31.02 -3.73 -23.50
N VAL A 289 -30.20 -4.44 -22.75
CA VAL A 289 -30.23 -5.90 -22.60
C VAL A 289 -30.93 -6.33 -21.30
N GLY A 290 -31.54 -7.52 -21.29
CA GLY A 290 -32.12 -8.10 -20.07
C GLY A 290 -33.52 -7.60 -19.66
N GLY A 291 -34.29 -6.98 -20.57
CA GLY A 291 -35.72 -6.73 -20.37
C GLY A 291 -36.07 -5.60 -19.40
N GLY A 292 -35.86 -4.34 -19.83
CA GLY A 292 -36.71 -3.18 -19.51
C GLY A 292 -36.97 -2.77 -18.04
N ALA A 293 -36.33 -3.38 -17.04
CA ALA A 293 -36.49 -2.99 -15.65
C ALA A 293 -35.12 -2.93 -14.98
N ALA A 294 -34.49 -1.74 -15.05
CA ALA A 294 -33.40 -1.31 -14.17
C ALA A 294 -32.45 -2.44 -13.74
N VAL A 295 -31.86 -3.14 -14.71
CA VAL A 295 -30.69 -3.95 -14.43
C VAL A 295 -29.60 -2.92 -14.12
N SER A 296 -29.12 -2.92 -12.87
CA SER A 296 -28.22 -1.91 -12.31
C SER A 296 -26.84 -1.80 -13.00
N GLY A 297 -26.64 -2.49 -14.13
CA GLY A 297 -25.44 -2.41 -14.98
C GLY A 297 -25.54 -1.41 -16.13
N GLY A 298 -26.69 -0.77 -16.34
CA GLY A 298 -26.87 0.21 -17.42
C GLY A 298 -27.00 -0.41 -18.82
N PRO A 299 -27.21 0.40 -19.88
CA PRO A 299 -27.19 -0.08 -21.26
C PRO A 299 -25.78 -0.57 -21.63
N ILE A 300 -25.69 -1.60 -22.47
CA ILE A 300 -24.42 -1.99 -23.10
C ILE A 300 -24.08 -0.95 -24.16
N GLU A 301 -22.91 -0.32 -24.04
CA GLU A 301 -22.35 0.56 -25.05
C GLU A 301 -21.56 -0.26 -26.06
N MET A 302 -22.15 -0.49 -27.24
CA MET A 302 -21.52 -1.17 -28.36
C MET A 302 -20.92 -0.16 -29.34
N THR A 303 -19.59 -0.10 -29.41
CA THR A 303 -18.87 0.70 -30.40
C THR A 303 -18.82 -0.04 -31.73
N ILE A 304 -19.30 0.61 -32.79
CA ILE A 304 -19.29 0.07 -34.17
C ILE A 304 -18.36 0.86 -35.10
N GLY A 305 -17.67 1.88 -34.58
CA GLY A 305 -16.81 2.80 -35.32
C GLY A 305 -17.48 4.15 -35.60
N LYS A 306 -16.67 5.21 -35.63
CA LYS A 306 -17.17 6.57 -35.95
C LYS A 306 -17.41 6.73 -37.44
N ILE A 307 -18.29 7.67 -37.80
CA ILE A 307 -18.53 8.05 -39.19
C ILE A 307 -17.21 8.50 -39.82
N GLY A 308 -16.84 7.88 -40.94
CA GLY A 308 -15.59 8.14 -41.66
C GLY A 308 -14.32 7.55 -41.04
N ASP A 309 -14.41 6.78 -39.95
CA ASP A 309 -13.26 6.05 -39.38
C ASP A 309 -13.12 4.67 -40.05
N THR A 310 -11.89 4.18 -40.14
CA THR A 310 -11.55 2.83 -40.62
C THR A 310 -11.54 1.80 -39.47
N ASN A 311 -11.58 2.26 -38.22
CA ASN A 311 -11.65 1.41 -37.04
C ASN A 311 -13.12 1.14 -36.67
N GLY A 312 -13.63 -0.03 -37.05
CA GLY A 312 -15.01 -0.46 -36.76
C GLY A 312 -15.60 -1.30 -37.88
N LEU A 313 -16.87 -1.04 -38.21
CA LEU A 313 -17.53 -1.65 -39.37
C LEU A 313 -16.99 -1.02 -40.66
N THR A 314 -16.60 -1.88 -41.60
CA THR A 314 -16.13 -1.48 -42.91
C THR A 314 -16.80 -2.30 -44.00
N GLN A 315 -16.87 -1.75 -45.21
CA GLN A 315 -17.36 -2.45 -46.39
C GLN A 315 -16.26 -2.49 -47.47
N LEU A 316 -15.50 -3.58 -47.52
CA LEU A 316 -14.48 -3.79 -48.55
C LEU A 316 -14.85 -4.99 -49.44
N SER A 317 -14.28 -5.06 -50.64
CA SER A 317 -14.40 -6.20 -51.55
C SER A 317 -13.62 -7.44 -51.06
N ASP A 318 -13.90 -7.88 -49.83
CA ASP A 318 -13.37 -9.09 -49.22
C ASP A 318 -14.53 -9.85 -48.53
N SER A 319 -14.28 -11.10 -48.14
CA SER A 319 -15.23 -11.95 -47.42
C SER A 319 -15.67 -11.35 -46.08
N PHE A 320 -16.87 -11.74 -45.64
CA PHE A 320 -17.38 -11.40 -44.32
C PHE A 320 -16.47 -11.97 -43.24
N ALA A 321 -15.84 -11.09 -42.48
CA ALA A 321 -14.91 -11.49 -41.43
C ALA A 321 -15.04 -10.56 -40.21
N PRO A 322 -15.25 -11.11 -39.00
CA PRO A 322 -15.01 -10.36 -37.78
C PRO A 322 -13.54 -9.97 -37.69
N THR A 323 -13.25 -8.67 -37.63
CA THR A 323 -11.87 -8.15 -37.58
C THR A 323 -11.41 -7.97 -36.14
N GLN A 324 -12.29 -7.47 -35.26
CA GLN A 324 -12.00 -7.29 -33.85
C GLN A 324 -13.30 -7.27 -33.04
N ILE A 325 -13.49 -8.26 -32.17
CA ILE A 325 -14.61 -8.28 -31.21
C ILE A 325 -14.00 -8.30 -29.82
N THR A 326 -14.23 -7.25 -29.03
CA THR A 326 -13.76 -7.18 -27.63
C THR A 326 -14.91 -6.81 -26.72
N LYS A 327 -14.91 -7.38 -25.51
CA LYS A 327 -15.87 -7.11 -24.44
C LYS A 327 -15.13 -6.97 -23.12
N ASP A 328 -15.71 -6.22 -22.19
CA ASP A 328 -15.17 -5.99 -20.85
C ASP A 328 -15.73 -6.97 -19.79
N GLY A 329 -16.86 -7.62 -20.05
CA GLY A 329 -17.49 -8.51 -19.07
C GLY A 329 -16.81 -9.88 -18.97
N SER A 330 -16.98 -10.51 -17.81
CA SER A 330 -16.40 -11.81 -17.47
C SER A 330 -17.43 -12.79 -16.90
N PRO A 331 -17.28 -14.10 -17.15
CA PRO A 331 -18.10 -15.11 -16.49
C PRO A 331 -17.75 -15.16 -15.00
N VAL A 332 -18.67 -15.71 -14.21
CA VAL A 332 -18.41 -15.97 -12.79
C VAL A 332 -17.24 -16.94 -12.64
N GLY A 333 -16.16 -16.44 -12.04
CA GLY A 333 -14.97 -17.22 -11.73
C GLY A 333 -14.79 -17.43 -10.23
N ASN A 334 -14.03 -18.48 -9.87
CA ASN A 334 -13.59 -18.72 -8.50
C ASN A 334 -12.23 -18.07 -8.26
N LEU A 335 -12.03 -17.52 -7.06
CA LEU A 335 -10.74 -16.95 -6.67
C LEU A 335 -9.65 -18.05 -6.68
N THR A 336 -8.58 -17.81 -7.43
CA THR A 336 -7.43 -18.74 -7.50
C THR A 336 -6.24 -18.21 -6.70
N SER A 337 -5.87 -16.94 -6.90
CA SER A 337 -4.75 -16.31 -6.21
C SER A 337 -5.02 -14.84 -5.93
N VAL A 338 -4.29 -14.31 -4.96
CA VAL A 338 -4.26 -12.88 -4.61
C VAL A 338 -2.82 -12.44 -4.66
N GLU A 339 -2.57 -11.31 -5.30
CA GLU A 339 -1.26 -10.70 -5.40
C GLU A 339 -1.31 -9.22 -5.03
N VAL A 340 -0.20 -8.72 -4.51
CA VAL A 340 -0.04 -7.30 -4.16
C VAL A 340 0.97 -6.69 -5.12
N ASP A 341 0.54 -5.67 -5.85
CA ASP A 341 1.37 -4.92 -6.80
C ASP A 341 2.22 -3.85 -6.08
N ASP A 342 3.22 -3.32 -6.79
CA ASP A 342 4.16 -2.30 -6.26
C ASP A 342 3.47 -1.01 -5.83
N ASN A 343 2.34 -0.68 -6.49
CA ASN A 343 1.49 0.46 -6.17
C ASN A 343 0.52 0.19 -5.01
N GLY A 344 0.65 -0.95 -4.32
CA GLY A 344 -0.18 -1.34 -3.19
C GLY A 344 -1.56 -1.88 -3.56
N TYR A 345 -1.84 -2.12 -4.85
CA TYR A 345 -3.11 -2.73 -5.27
C TYR A 345 -3.11 -4.22 -4.94
N ILE A 346 -4.14 -4.66 -4.21
CA ILE A 346 -4.44 -6.07 -4.00
C ILE A 346 -5.30 -6.52 -5.16
N THR A 347 -4.74 -7.39 -6.00
CA THR A 347 -5.42 -7.95 -7.17
C THR A 347 -5.73 -9.43 -6.96
N ALA A 348 -6.95 -9.81 -7.31
CA ALA A 348 -7.42 -11.18 -7.29
C ALA A 348 -7.43 -11.73 -8.71
N THR A 349 -6.86 -12.91 -8.90
CA THR A 349 -6.92 -13.66 -10.17
C THR A 349 -7.93 -14.79 -10.03
N TYR A 350 -8.83 -14.89 -10.99
CA TYR A 350 -9.87 -15.92 -11.04
C TYR A 350 -9.48 -17.05 -12.01
N ASP A 351 -10.11 -18.21 -11.86
CA ASP A 351 -9.91 -19.40 -12.72
C ASP A 351 -10.22 -19.14 -14.22
N THR A 352 -11.03 -18.14 -14.50
CA THR A 352 -11.35 -17.65 -15.86
C THR A 352 -10.20 -16.83 -16.49
N GLY A 353 -9.14 -16.53 -15.72
CA GLY A 353 -7.98 -15.76 -16.16
C GLY A 353 -8.15 -14.25 -16.08
N PHE A 354 -9.32 -13.76 -15.67
CA PHE A 354 -9.55 -12.33 -15.41
C PHE A 354 -8.98 -11.93 -14.05
N THR A 355 -8.51 -10.69 -13.95
CA THR A 355 -7.95 -10.11 -12.73
C THR A 355 -8.75 -8.90 -12.28
N ARG A 356 -9.10 -8.82 -10.99
CA ARG A 356 -9.83 -7.69 -10.42
C ARG A 356 -9.07 -7.06 -9.27
N LYS A 357 -9.05 -5.73 -9.22
CA LYS A 357 -8.53 -4.98 -8.06
C LYS A 357 -9.59 -5.01 -6.95
N LEU A 358 -9.20 -5.44 -5.75
CA LEU A 358 -10.11 -5.51 -4.60
C LEU A 358 -9.88 -4.35 -3.63
N TYR A 359 -8.61 -4.01 -3.39
CA TYR A 359 -8.22 -3.00 -2.42
C TYR A 359 -6.95 -2.28 -2.86
N GLN A 360 -6.67 -1.11 -2.29
CA GLN A 360 -5.36 -0.48 -2.32
C GLN A 360 -4.87 -0.16 -0.93
N ILE A 361 -3.66 -0.62 -0.63
CA ILE A 361 -2.97 -0.40 0.63
C ILE A 361 -2.26 0.96 0.55
N PRO A 362 -2.68 1.97 1.33
CA PRO A 362 -1.92 3.20 1.42
C PRO A 362 -0.69 3.02 2.31
N LEU A 363 0.30 3.87 2.12
CA LEU A 363 1.44 3.98 3.02
C LEU A 363 1.27 5.16 3.96
N VAL A 364 1.44 4.89 5.25
CA VAL A 364 1.43 5.92 6.27
C VAL A 364 2.80 6.57 6.38
N ASP A 365 2.83 7.89 6.21
CA ASP A 365 4.01 8.71 6.42
C ASP A 365 3.83 9.63 7.64
N VAL A 366 4.93 9.87 8.34
CA VAL A 366 5.00 10.84 9.45
C VAL A 366 6.23 11.72 9.28
N PRO A 367 6.18 13.02 9.64
CA PRO A 367 7.33 13.91 9.56
C PRO A 367 8.57 13.43 10.32
N ASN A 368 8.37 12.84 11.51
CA ASN A 368 9.45 12.30 12.33
C ASN A 368 9.17 10.85 12.75
N PRO A 369 9.65 9.85 11.98
CA PRO A 369 9.45 8.43 12.30
C PRO A 369 10.07 8.01 13.64
N ASN A 370 11.19 8.60 14.04
CA ASN A 370 11.86 8.24 15.30
C ASN A 370 11.11 8.77 16.54
N GLY A 371 10.14 9.67 16.35
CA GLY A 371 9.23 10.14 17.41
C GLY A 371 8.06 9.21 17.70
N LEU A 372 7.88 8.13 16.93
CA LEU A 372 6.76 7.20 17.12
C LEU A 372 6.89 6.42 18.42
N ILE A 373 5.75 6.14 19.04
CA ILE A 373 5.69 5.25 20.21
C ILE A 373 5.76 3.81 19.72
N SER A 374 6.76 3.07 20.18
CA SER A 374 6.88 1.64 19.90
C SER A 374 5.88 0.85 20.75
N LEU A 375 5.12 -0.02 20.09
CA LEU A 375 4.20 -0.97 20.70
C LEU A 375 4.72 -2.41 20.48
N ASN A 376 3.96 -3.38 20.97
CA ASN A 376 4.28 -4.80 20.76
C ASN A 376 4.18 -5.19 19.29
N ASN A 377 4.70 -6.37 18.91
CA ASN A 377 4.60 -6.91 17.55
C ASN A 377 5.22 -6.05 16.44
N GLN A 378 6.23 -5.23 16.77
CA GLN A 378 6.85 -4.27 15.85
C GLN A 378 5.83 -3.30 15.22
N THR A 379 4.86 -2.86 16.02
CA THR A 379 3.93 -1.81 15.62
C THR A 379 4.28 -0.48 16.26
N TYR A 380 3.85 0.60 15.62
CA TYR A 380 4.15 1.97 15.98
C TYR A 380 2.88 2.81 16.01
N GLN A 381 2.80 3.75 16.94
CA GLN A 381 1.70 4.70 17.04
C GLN A 381 2.23 6.13 17.01
N VAL A 382 1.41 7.02 16.44
CA VAL A 382 1.67 8.46 16.38
C VAL A 382 1.76 9.04 17.79
N SER A 383 2.74 9.91 17.99
CA SER A 383 2.93 10.69 19.20
C SER A 383 2.91 12.19 18.89
N PRO A 384 2.83 13.07 19.90
CA PRO A 384 3.02 14.50 19.70
C PRO A 384 4.39 14.85 19.05
N ASP A 385 5.42 14.04 19.28
CA ASP A 385 6.79 14.26 18.78
C ASP A 385 6.99 13.76 17.34
N SER A 386 6.14 12.83 16.86
CA SER A 386 6.18 12.35 15.46
C SER A 386 5.52 13.31 14.47
N GLY A 387 4.59 14.15 14.96
CA GLY A 387 3.68 14.93 14.13
C GLY A 387 2.48 14.12 13.65
N SER A 388 1.56 14.74 12.91
CA SER A 388 0.41 14.06 12.31
C SER A 388 0.83 13.09 11.21
N PHE A 389 0.08 12.02 11.03
CA PHE A 389 0.26 11.09 9.92
C PHE A 389 -0.42 11.58 8.64
N PHE A 390 0.03 11.07 7.51
CA PHE A 390 -0.63 11.24 6.22
C PHE A 390 -0.57 9.94 5.42
N LEU A 391 -1.64 9.61 4.71
CA LEU A 391 -1.76 8.43 3.87
C LEU A 391 -1.40 8.78 2.43
N TRP A 392 -0.38 8.13 1.90
CA TRP A 392 0.06 8.26 0.51
C TRP A 392 -0.25 7.01 -0.27
N ASP A 393 -0.36 7.16 -1.60
CA ASP A 393 -0.40 5.99 -2.48
C ASP A 393 1.01 5.41 -2.52
N ALA A 394 1.12 4.08 -2.50
CA ALA A 394 2.42 3.44 -2.58
C ALA A 394 3.09 3.80 -3.92
N GLY A 395 4.37 4.17 -3.86
CA GLY A 395 5.17 4.60 -4.99
C GLY A 395 5.06 6.08 -5.34
N ASP A 396 4.21 6.85 -4.65
CA ASP A 396 4.02 8.28 -4.89
C ASP A 396 4.53 9.17 -3.74
N GLY A 397 4.79 10.44 -4.06
CA GLY A 397 5.17 11.48 -3.12
C GLY A 397 6.47 11.17 -2.35
N PRO A 398 6.49 11.31 -1.01
CA PRO A 398 7.66 11.01 -0.18
C PRO A 398 7.75 9.52 0.19
N THR A 399 6.78 8.69 -0.20
CA THR A 399 6.73 7.27 0.17
C THR A 399 7.37 6.38 -0.88
N GLY A 400 7.83 5.20 -0.43
CA GLY A 400 8.35 4.15 -1.30
C GLY A 400 7.24 3.30 -1.89
N SER A 401 7.59 2.19 -2.53
CA SER A 401 6.61 1.21 -3.04
C SER A 401 6.29 0.14 -2.00
N VAL A 402 5.15 -0.51 -2.18
CA VAL A 402 4.84 -1.77 -1.49
C VAL A 402 5.50 -2.89 -2.29
N VAL A 403 5.91 -3.98 -1.63
CA VAL A 403 6.45 -5.16 -2.30
C VAL A 403 5.78 -6.39 -1.71
N GLY A 404 5.04 -7.12 -2.53
CA GLY A 404 4.53 -8.45 -2.20
C GLY A 404 5.64 -9.50 -2.23
N TYR A 405 5.37 -10.69 -1.69
CA TYR A 405 6.36 -11.78 -1.60
C TYR A 405 7.65 -11.39 -0.87
N ALA A 406 7.57 -10.46 0.08
CA ALA A 406 8.75 -9.96 0.78
C ALA A 406 8.46 -9.57 2.22
N ARG A 407 9.47 -9.71 3.08
CA ARG A 407 9.47 -9.20 4.45
C ARG A 407 10.71 -8.38 4.73
N GLU A 408 10.55 -7.28 5.48
CA GLU A 408 11.70 -6.49 5.92
C GLU A 408 12.46 -7.27 7.00
N GLY A 409 13.77 -7.46 6.82
CA GLY A 409 14.65 -8.00 7.84
C GLY A 409 14.88 -7.03 9.00
N SER A 410 15.49 -7.53 10.08
CA SER A 410 15.94 -6.67 11.18
C SER A 410 17.00 -5.67 10.69
N THR A 411 16.99 -4.44 11.21
CA THR A 411 18.06 -3.46 10.92
C THR A 411 19.31 -3.68 11.77
N THR A 412 19.30 -4.69 12.65
CA THR A 412 20.43 -4.99 13.54
C THR A 412 21.57 -5.69 12.79
N ASP A 413 22.76 -5.08 12.84
CA ASP A 413 24.03 -5.74 12.48
C ASP A 413 24.66 -6.42 13.70
N VAL A 414 24.56 -7.75 13.76
CA VAL A 414 25.06 -8.57 14.87
C VAL A 414 26.57 -8.41 15.07
N ALA A 415 27.36 -8.25 14.02
CA ALA A 415 28.81 -8.12 14.14
C ALA A 415 29.19 -6.77 14.79
N GLY A 416 28.53 -5.70 14.37
CA GLY A 416 28.61 -4.39 14.99
C GLY A 416 28.19 -4.43 16.47
N GLU A 417 27.03 -5.02 16.77
CA GLU A 417 26.51 -5.12 18.14
C GLU A 417 27.43 -5.90 19.07
N LEU A 418 28.03 -7.02 18.62
CA LEU A 418 28.99 -7.78 19.42
C LEU A 418 30.27 -6.98 19.72
N THR A 419 30.70 -6.14 18.78
CA THR A 419 31.83 -5.22 18.99
C THR A 419 31.49 -4.16 20.02
N ASP A 420 30.32 -3.53 19.89
CA ASP A 420 29.80 -2.54 20.84
C ASP A 420 29.60 -3.14 22.23
N LEU A 421 29.17 -4.40 22.32
CA LEU A 421 29.03 -5.15 23.57
C LEU A 421 30.39 -5.29 24.28
N ILE A 422 31.44 -5.68 23.56
CA ILE A 422 32.79 -5.80 24.13
C ILE A 422 33.31 -4.44 24.62
N GLN A 423 33.08 -3.38 23.84
CA GLN A 423 33.47 -2.02 24.24
C GLN A 423 32.73 -1.56 25.51
N THR A 424 31.41 -1.78 25.55
CA THR A 424 30.58 -1.36 26.68
C THR A 424 30.87 -2.19 27.93
N GLN A 425 31.17 -3.48 27.80
CA GLN A 425 31.63 -4.32 28.92
C GLN A 425 32.95 -3.82 29.50
N ARG A 426 33.92 -3.45 28.64
CA ARG A 426 35.19 -2.85 29.09
C ARG A 426 34.94 -1.53 29.83
N ALA A 427 34.08 -0.66 29.29
CA ALA A 427 33.70 0.60 29.93
C ALA A 427 33.03 0.38 31.31
N TYR A 428 32.11 -0.58 31.40
CA TYR A 428 31.46 -0.96 32.65
C TYR A 428 32.48 -1.46 33.70
N SER A 429 33.40 -2.35 33.31
CA SER A 429 34.45 -2.86 34.20
C SER A 429 35.42 -1.76 34.67
N SER A 430 35.71 -0.79 33.80
CA SER A 430 36.53 0.38 34.14
C SER A 430 35.84 1.26 35.18
N ASN A 431 34.55 1.56 35.00
CA ASN A 431 33.76 2.33 35.97
C ASN A 431 33.66 1.62 37.33
N ALA A 432 33.46 0.30 37.33
CA ALA A 432 33.46 -0.50 38.55
C ALA A 432 34.82 -0.42 39.28
N LYS A 433 35.94 -0.41 38.54
CA LYS A 433 37.27 -0.26 39.15
C LYS A 433 37.50 1.12 39.76
N VAL A 434 36.95 2.18 39.16
CA VAL A 434 36.96 3.54 39.75
C VAL A 434 36.22 3.55 41.09
N ILE A 435 35.03 2.95 41.16
CA ILE A 435 34.26 2.85 42.41
C ILE A 435 35.04 2.08 43.47
N GLN A 436 35.65 0.94 43.12
CA GLN A 436 36.48 0.17 44.05
C GLN A 436 37.65 1.00 44.60
N THR A 437 38.34 1.74 43.73
CA THR A 437 39.47 2.58 44.13
C THR A 437 39.04 3.69 45.09
N VAL A 438 37.85 4.26 44.86
CA VAL A 438 37.30 5.27 45.76
C VAL A 438 36.87 4.68 47.11
N ASP A 439 36.29 3.48 47.11
CA ASP A 439 35.92 2.75 48.33
C ASP A 439 37.15 2.41 49.18
N GLU A 440 38.23 1.91 48.55
CA GLU A 440 39.53 1.65 49.19
C GLU A 440 40.09 2.94 49.85
N MET A 441 40.00 4.09 49.18
CA MET A 441 40.43 5.38 49.73
C MET A 441 39.55 5.85 50.91
N LEU A 442 38.24 5.64 50.86
CA LEU A 442 37.33 5.95 51.97
C LEU A 442 37.61 5.06 53.19
N GLN A 443 37.89 3.80 52.96
CA GLN A 443 38.26 2.86 54.02
C GLN A 443 39.57 3.29 54.69
N GLU A 444 40.59 3.67 53.91
CA GLU A 444 41.87 4.14 54.44
C GLU A 444 41.70 5.44 55.24
N THR A 445 40.93 6.41 54.74
CA THR A 445 40.66 7.65 55.50
C THR A 445 39.90 7.41 56.80
N THR A 446 39.04 6.39 56.84
CA THR A 446 38.33 6.01 58.07
C THR A 446 39.29 5.37 59.08
N ASN A 447 40.25 4.57 58.61
CA ASN A 447 41.27 3.94 59.45
C ASN A 447 42.25 4.94 60.08
N ILE A 448 42.55 6.05 59.40
CA ILE A 448 43.44 7.13 59.92
C ILE A 448 42.84 7.88 61.12
N LYS A 449 41.51 7.86 61.31
CA LYS A 449 40.83 8.58 62.39
C LYS A 449 40.82 7.83 63.73
N ARG A 450 41.49 6.67 63.81
CA ARG A 450 41.66 5.86 65.02
C ARG A 450 43.09 5.95 65.51
#